data_AF-A0A7S2DR58-F1
#
_entry.id   AF-A0A7S2DR58-F1
#
_cell.length_a   1.000
_cell.length_b   1.000
_cell.length_c   1.000
_cell.angle_alpha   90.00
_cell.angle_beta   90.00
_cell.angle_gamma   90.00
#
_symmetry.space_group_name_H-M   'P 1'
#
loop_
_entity.id
_entity.type
_entity.pdbx_description
1 polymer ?
#
loop_
_entity_poly.entity_id
_entity_poly.type
_entity_poly.pdbx_seq_one_letter_code
_entity_poly.pdbx_strand_id
1 'polypeptide(L)'
;RPTADLAAAFPHVSFTILPEASEFTPNKREDNDAVKTRAAAFLSTLASHSETNVAVVTHKGFLREMRHVLVGAADKGDIHVDFDLDDKQRSAVFGNAEVRVVEFEWDQAGALVSAV
;
A
#
# COMPACT_ATOMS: atom_id res chain seq x y z
N ARG A 1 20.59 4.61 13.38
CA ARG A 1 21.44 5.74 12.94
C ARG A 1 20.58 6.99 12.98
N PRO A 2 21.07 8.13 13.48
CA PRO A 2 20.33 9.39 13.46
C PRO A 2 19.84 9.70 12.04
N THR A 3 18.60 10.20 11.92
CA THR A 3 17.93 10.47 10.64
C THR A 3 18.73 11.47 9.78
N ALA A 4 19.46 12.39 10.41
CA ALA A 4 20.32 13.37 9.74
C ALA A 4 21.47 12.73 8.94
N ASP A 5 22.12 11.68 9.48
CA ASP A 5 23.21 10.99 8.79
C ASP A 5 22.69 10.23 7.56
N LEU A 6 21.47 9.69 7.64
CA LEU A 6 20.81 9.02 6.52
C LEU A 6 20.35 10.02 5.46
N ALA A 7 19.81 11.17 5.86
CA ALA A 7 19.42 12.23 4.94
C ALA A 7 20.61 12.77 4.14
N ALA A 8 21.78 12.90 4.78
CA ALA A 8 23.01 13.30 4.09
C ALA A 8 23.51 12.24 3.08
N ALA A 9 23.41 10.95 3.43
CA ALA A 9 23.81 9.86 2.56
C ALA A 9 22.82 9.59 1.41
N PHE A 10 21.54 9.93 1.60
CA PHE A 10 20.45 9.68 0.67
C PHE A 10 19.61 10.95 0.45
N PRO A 11 20.16 11.98 -0.23
CA PRO A 11 19.53 13.29 -0.34
C PRO A 11 18.20 13.28 -1.14
N HIS A 12 17.94 12.22 -1.89
CA HIS A 12 16.71 12.04 -2.67
C HIS A 12 15.65 11.22 -1.91
N VAL A 13 15.96 10.73 -0.71
CA VAL A 13 15.02 9.97 0.12
C VAL A 13 14.40 10.92 1.14
N SER A 14 13.08 11.04 1.10
CA SER A 14 12.35 11.77 2.13
C SER A 14 12.25 10.94 3.40
N PHE A 15 12.74 11.49 4.51
CA PHE A 15 12.62 10.89 5.84
C PHE A 15 11.56 11.58 6.71
N THR A 16 10.79 12.53 6.16
CA THR A 16 9.80 13.34 6.91
C THR A 16 8.67 12.52 7.54
N ILE A 17 8.45 11.29 7.07
CA ILE A 17 7.38 10.41 7.53
C ILE A 17 7.84 9.50 8.68
N LEU A 18 9.14 9.51 9.04
CA LEU A 18 9.63 8.74 10.17
C LEU A 18 9.37 9.51 11.47
N PRO A 19 8.58 8.97 12.41
CA PRO A 19 8.47 9.59 13.73
C PRO A 19 9.85 9.65 14.39
N GLU A 20 10.14 10.75 15.09
CA GLU A 20 11.46 11.03 15.69
C GLU A 20 11.94 9.93 16.66
N ALA A 21 11.02 9.10 17.18
CA ALA A 21 11.32 7.82 17.80
C ALA A 21 10.08 6.93 17.82
N SER A 22 9.94 5.99 16.89
CA SER A 22 9.07 4.83 17.13
C SER A 22 9.85 3.82 17.98
N GLU A 23 9.55 3.77 19.27
CA GLU A 23 10.06 2.68 20.11
C GLU A 23 9.44 1.38 19.61
N PHE A 24 10.27 0.48 19.07
CA PHE A 24 9.83 -0.86 18.73
C PHE A 24 9.36 -1.54 20.01
N THR A 25 8.04 -1.73 20.13
CA THR A 25 7.41 -2.35 21.28
C THR A 25 7.02 -3.78 20.88
N PRO A 26 7.74 -4.83 21.34
CA PRO A 26 7.53 -6.21 20.89
C PRO A 26 6.09 -6.73 21.06
N ASN A 27 5.37 -6.13 22.01
CA ASN A 27 4.00 -6.48 22.38
C ASN A 27 2.94 -5.68 21.62
N LYS A 28 3.32 -4.65 20.87
CA LYS A 28 2.41 -3.82 20.08
C LYS A 28 2.47 -4.30 18.62
N ARG A 29 1.71 -5.34 18.35
CA ARG A 29 1.54 -5.90 17.00
C ARG A 29 0.26 -5.34 16.39
N GLU A 30 0.29 -5.06 15.09
CA GLU A 30 -0.93 -4.84 14.32
C GLU A 30 -1.58 -6.21 14.04
N ASP A 31 -2.89 -6.29 14.24
CA ASP A 31 -3.69 -7.37 13.68
C ASP A 31 -3.99 -7.09 12.19
N ASN A 32 -4.64 -8.04 11.51
CA ASN A 32 -4.95 -7.90 10.10
C ASN A 32 -5.90 -6.73 9.81
N ASP A 33 -6.82 -6.41 10.72
CA ASP A 33 -7.78 -5.30 10.54
C ASP A 33 -7.10 -3.94 10.63
N ALA A 34 -6.12 -3.79 11.53
CA ALA A 34 -5.26 -2.61 11.60
C ALA A 34 -4.44 -2.45 10.32
N VAL A 35 -3.83 -3.54 9.81
CA VAL A 35 -3.08 -3.50 8.54
C VAL A 35 -3.99 -3.19 7.36
N LYS A 36 -5.20 -3.76 7.30
CA LYS A 36 -6.21 -3.45 6.27
C LYS A 36 -6.62 -1.99 6.31
N THR A 37 -6.87 -1.43 7.49
CA THR A 37 -7.21 -0.01 7.67
C THR A 37 -6.08 0.88 7.14
N ARG A 38 -4.83 0.54 7.44
CA ARG A 38 -3.66 1.27 6.96
C ARG A 38 -3.47 1.14 5.44
N ALA A 39 -3.77 -0.03 4.87
CA ALA A 39 -3.73 -0.24 3.43
C ALA A 39 -4.78 0.60 2.69
N ALA A 40 -6.01 0.70 3.23
CA ALA A 40 -7.05 1.58 2.69
C ALA A 40 -6.61 3.05 2.74
N ALA A 41 -6.08 3.50 3.88
CA ALA A 41 -5.56 4.87 4.01
C ALA A 41 -4.44 5.17 3.01
N PHE A 42 -3.52 4.21 2.80
CA PHE A 42 -2.45 4.34 1.81
C PHE A 42 -2.99 4.53 0.39
N LEU A 43 -3.97 3.73 -0.05
CA LEU A 43 -4.60 3.89 -1.37
C LEU A 43 -5.22 5.28 -1.55
N SER A 44 -5.85 5.82 -0.50
CA SER A 44 -6.39 7.18 -0.53
C SER A 44 -5.30 8.25 -0.63
N THR A 45 -4.11 8.03 -0.06
CA THR A 45 -2.99 8.97 -0.21
C THR A 45 -2.38 8.93 -1.61
N LEU A 46 -2.47 7.82 -2.36
CA LEU A 46 -1.94 7.77 -3.72
C LEU A 46 -2.69 8.72 -4.67
N ALA A 47 -3.99 8.91 -4.46
CA ALA A 47 -4.82 9.82 -5.24
C ALA A 47 -4.34 11.29 -5.21
N SER A 48 -3.64 11.68 -4.14
CA SER A 48 -3.15 13.06 -3.96
C SER A 48 -1.70 13.27 -4.39
N HIS A 49 -1.00 12.23 -4.85
CA HIS A 49 0.36 12.36 -5.35
C HIS A 49 0.36 12.89 -6.79
N SER A 50 1.40 13.66 -7.12
CA SER A 50 1.56 14.23 -8.47
C SER A 50 2.21 13.25 -9.46
N GLU A 51 2.88 12.24 -8.92
CA GLU A 51 3.63 11.23 -9.62
C GLU A 51 2.70 10.18 -10.23
N THR A 52 2.86 9.92 -11.53
CA THR A 52 2.04 8.94 -12.26
C THR A 52 2.59 7.52 -12.19
N ASN A 53 3.87 7.36 -11.85
CA ASN A 53 4.54 6.07 -11.76
C ASN A 53 5.19 5.94 -10.39
N VAL A 54 4.64 5.08 -9.53
CA VAL A 54 5.08 4.91 -8.15
C VAL A 54 5.54 3.47 -7.92
N ALA A 55 6.76 3.32 -7.39
CA ALA A 55 7.26 2.03 -6.93
C ALA A 55 7.01 1.90 -5.43
N VAL A 56 6.20 0.92 -5.02
CA VAL A 56 5.91 0.63 -3.62
C VAL A 56 6.67 -0.62 -3.18
N VAL A 57 7.66 -0.44 -2.30
CA VAL A 57 8.41 -1.56 -1.70
C VAL A 57 7.85 -1.84 -0.31
N THR A 58 7.23 -3.01 -0.12
CA THR A 58 6.53 -3.35 1.12
C THR A 58 6.56 -4.86 1.40
N HIS A 59 5.80 -5.31 2.40
CA HIS A 59 5.77 -6.69 2.86
C HIS A 59 4.51 -7.43 2.37
N LYS A 60 4.63 -8.76 2.24
CA LYS A 60 3.53 -9.67 1.87
C LYS A 60 2.24 -9.45 2.68
N GLY A 61 2.36 -9.23 4.00
CA GLY A 61 1.20 -9.01 4.88
C GLY A 61 0.41 -7.77 4.49
N PHE A 62 1.11 -6.68 4.16
CA PHE A 62 0.47 -5.44 3.72
C PHE A 62 -0.21 -5.60 2.36
N LEU A 63 0.47 -6.19 1.37
CA LEU A 63 -0.10 -6.42 0.03
C LEU A 63 -1.34 -7.31 0.07
N ARG A 64 -1.36 -8.33 0.95
CA ARG A 64 -2.52 -9.19 1.15
C ARG A 64 -3.72 -8.40 1.65
N GLU A 65 -3.56 -7.57 2.69
CA GLU A 65 -4.66 -6.78 3.21
C GLU A 65 -5.10 -5.67 2.25
N MET A 66 -4.17 -5.05 1.53
CA MET A 66 -4.48 -4.10 0.45
C MET A 66 -5.35 -4.75 -0.63
N ARG A 67 -5.02 -5.99 -1.06
CA ARG A 67 -5.87 -6.77 -1.96
C ARG A 67 -7.26 -7.00 -1.38
N HIS A 68 -7.38 -7.31 -0.09
CA HIS A 68 -8.69 -7.46 0.55
C HIS A 68 -9.52 -6.17 0.56
N VAL A 69 -8.90 -5.00 0.61
CA VAL A 69 -9.60 -3.71 0.44
C VAL A 69 -10.16 -3.60 -0.98
N LEU A 70 -9.32 -3.84 -2.00
CA LEU A 70 -9.71 -3.74 -3.40
C LEU A 70 -10.82 -4.74 -3.77
N VAL A 71 -10.67 -6.01 -3.40
CA VAL A 71 -11.71 -7.03 -3.61
C VAL A 71 -13.00 -6.67 -2.90
N GLY A 72 -12.92 -6.20 -1.65
CA GLY A 72 -14.10 -5.82 -0.88
C GLY A 72 -14.85 -4.62 -1.47
N ALA A 73 -14.17 -3.73 -2.18
CA ALA A 73 -14.79 -2.63 -2.92
C ALA A 73 -15.38 -3.12 -4.26
N ALA A 74 -14.68 -4.01 -4.96
CA ALA A 74 -15.17 -4.62 -6.19
C ALA A 74 -16.44 -5.45 -5.97
N ASP A 75 -16.48 -6.26 -4.91
CA ASP A 75 -17.64 -7.09 -4.56
C ASP A 75 -18.89 -6.25 -4.24
N LYS A 76 -18.72 -4.99 -3.81
CA LYS A 76 -19.81 -4.02 -3.59
C LYS A 76 -20.24 -3.32 -4.88
N GLY A 77 -19.46 -3.44 -5.94
CA GLY A 77 -19.65 -2.70 -7.19
C GLY A 77 -19.11 -1.26 -7.15
N ASP A 78 -18.28 -0.92 -6.15
CA ASP A 78 -17.73 0.43 -6.00
C ASP A 78 -16.60 0.69 -7.01
N ILE A 79 -15.84 -0.34 -7.40
CA ILE A 79 -14.69 -0.23 -8.30
C ILE A 79 -14.61 -1.40 -9.29
N HIS A 80 -13.98 -1.17 -10.44
CA HIS A 80 -13.53 -2.23 -11.32
C HIS A 80 -12.14 -2.74 -10.87
N VAL A 81 -11.96 -4.06 -10.75
CA VAL A 81 -10.65 -4.64 -10.43
C VAL A 81 -10.34 -5.77 -11.39
N ASP A 82 -9.29 -5.59 -12.20
CA ASP A 82 -8.67 -6.62 -13.05
C ASP A 82 -7.24 -6.95 -12.59
N PHE A 83 -6.89 -6.53 -11.38
CA PHE A 83 -5.57 -6.75 -10.80
C PHE A 83 -5.41 -8.20 -10.30
N ASP A 84 -4.96 -9.11 -11.15
CA ASP A 84 -4.46 -10.47 -10.80
C ASP A 84 -5.37 -11.20 -9.78
N LEU A 85 -6.69 -11.02 -9.93
CA LEU A 85 -7.72 -11.56 -9.05
C LEU A 85 -8.26 -12.92 -9.51
N ASP A 86 -7.81 -13.39 -10.68
CA ASP A 86 -8.33 -14.60 -11.32
C ASP A 86 -8.13 -15.87 -10.50
N ASP A 87 -7.21 -15.87 -9.55
CA ASP A 87 -7.05 -16.99 -8.62
C ASP A 87 -7.71 -16.70 -7.27
N LYS A 88 -9.06 -16.69 -7.26
CA LYS A 88 -9.88 -16.66 -6.03
C LYS A 88 -9.52 -17.80 -5.05
N GLN A 89 -8.77 -18.81 -5.50
CA GLN A 89 -8.33 -19.96 -4.70
C GLN A 89 -6.89 -19.86 -4.17
N ARG A 90 -6.05 -18.95 -4.68
CA ARG A 90 -4.72 -18.73 -4.09
C ARG A 90 -4.80 -17.67 -3.00
N SER A 91 -4.64 -18.10 -1.74
CA SER A 91 -4.25 -17.19 -0.65
C SER A 91 -3.08 -16.35 -1.15
N ALA A 92 -3.26 -15.03 -1.31
CA ALA A 92 -2.31 -14.15 -2.03
C ALA A 92 -0.83 -14.50 -1.75
N VAL A 93 -0.21 -15.26 -2.66
CA VAL A 93 1.17 -15.73 -2.52
C VAL A 93 2.04 -14.67 -3.17
N PHE A 94 2.37 -13.61 -2.44
CA PHE A 94 3.48 -12.75 -2.81
C PHE A 94 4.79 -13.46 -2.45
N GLY A 95 5.62 -13.72 -3.45
CA GLY A 95 6.98 -14.22 -3.34
C GLY A 95 7.95 -13.15 -2.81
N ASN A 96 9.17 -13.59 -2.48
CA ASN A 96 10.22 -12.66 -2.05
C ASN A 96 10.72 -11.85 -3.25
N ALA A 97 10.81 -10.52 -3.10
CA ALA A 97 11.20 -9.57 -4.15
C ALA A 97 10.37 -9.70 -5.45
N GLU A 98 9.15 -10.21 -5.36
CA GLU A 98 8.21 -10.22 -6.47
C GLU A 98 7.77 -8.79 -6.82
N VAL A 99 7.72 -8.49 -8.12
CA VAL A 99 7.24 -7.21 -8.64
C VAL A 99 5.87 -7.42 -9.27
N ARG A 100 4.92 -6.56 -8.91
CA ARG A 100 3.62 -6.47 -9.58
C ARG A 100 3.38 -5.03 -10.01
N VAL A 101 2.69 -4.90 -11.13
CA VAL A 101 2.29 -3.62 -11.70
C VAL A 101 0.77 -3.57 -11.65
N VAL A 102 0.24 -2.41 -11.29
CA VAL A 102 -1.18 -2.10 -11.27
C VAL A 102 -1.33 -0.66 -11.72
N GLU A 103 -2.31 -0.42 -12.57
CA GLU A 103 -2.76 0.89 -12.95
C GLU A 103 -4.02 1.23 -12.16
N PHE A 104 -3.98 2.37 -11.49
CA PHE A 104 -5.09 2.86 -10.67
C PHE A 104 -5.71 4.09 -11.34
N GLU A 105 -7.04 4.13 -11.34
CA GLU A 105 -7.79 5.29 -11.82
C GLU A 105 -8.66 5.84 -10.71
N TRP A 106 -8.74 7.17 -10.63
CA TRP A 106 -9.57 7.90 -9.68
C TRP A 106 -10.51 8.84 -10.43
N ASP A 107 -11.68 9.08 -9.84
CA ASP A 107 -12.62 10.08 -10.34
C ASP A 107 -12.22 11.52 -9.93
N GLN A 108 -13.01 12.50 -10.36
CA GLN A 108 -12.78 13.92 -10.05
C GLN A 108 -12.91 14.26 -8.55
N ALA A 109 -13.59 13.42 -7.77
CA ALA A 109 -13.69 13.56 -6.32
C ALA A 109 -12.53 12.89 -5.58
N GLY A 110 -11.62 12.22 -6.29
CA GLY A 110 -10.50 11.47 -5.74
C GLY A 110 -10.89 10.09 -5.22
N ALA A 111 -12.09 9.59 -5.57
CA ALA A 111 -12.49 8.23 -5.25
C ALA A 111 -11.84 7.26 -6.24
N LEU A 112 -11.30 6.14 -5.74
CA LEU A 112 -10.76 5.08 -6.58
C LEU A 112 -11.90 4.46 -7.38
N VAL A 113 -11.72 4.27 -8.69
CA VAL A 113 -12.75 3.68 -9.58
C VAL A 113 -12.23 2.45 -10.33
N SER A 114 -10.91 2.33 -10.54
CA SER A 114 -10.31 1.20 -11.23
C SER A 114 -8.96 0.80 -10.62
N ALA A 115 -8.69 -0.50 -10.60
CA ALA A 115 -7.37 -1.07 -10.31
C ALA A 115 -7.13 -2.29 -11.23
N VAL A 116 -6.37 -2.09 -12.30
CA VAL A 116 -6.10 -3.10 -13.34
C VAL A 116 -4.64 -3.51 -13.39
#